data_AF-A0A379T1P1-F1
#
_entry.id   AF-A0A379T1P1-F1
#
_cell.length_a   1.000
_cell.length_b   1.000
_cell.length_c   1.000
_cell.angle_alpha   90.00
_cell.angle_beta   90.00
_cell.angle_gamma   90.00
#
_symmetry.space_group_name_H-M   'P 1'
#
loop_
_entity.id
_entity.type
_entity.pdbx_description
1 polymer ?
#
loop_
_entity_poly.entity_id
_entity_poly.type
_entity_poly.pdbx_seq_one_letter_code
_entity_poly.pdbx_strand_id
1 'polypeptide(L)'
;MSEMTPREIVSELNKHIIGQDNAKRSVAIALRNRWRRMQLDEELRHEVTPKNILMIGPTGVGKTEIARRLAKLANAPFIKVEATKFTEVGYVGKEVDSIIRDLTDAAVKNGSRTGYREKPLSCGRVGGRTHSRRAGPASKK
;
A
#
# COMPACT_ATOMS: atom_id res chain seq x y z
N MET A 1 6.29 3.56 -0.01
CA MET A 1 5.08 4.38 0.27
C MET A 1 5.04 5.49 -0.77
N SER A 2 3.89 5.75 -1.37
CA SER A 2 3.76 6.67 -2.49
C SER A 2 4.18 8.08 -2.10
N GLU A 3 5.03 8.72 -2.92
CA GLU A 3 5.56 10.08 -2.70
C GLU A 3 4.50 11.19 -2.89
N MET A 4 3.22 10.82 -2.88
CA MET A 4 2.12 11.71 -3.19
C MET A 4 2.05 12.87 -2.20
N THR A 5 1.86 14.04 -2.77
CA THR A 5 1.62 15.27 -2.02
C THR A 5 0.23 15.24 -1.41
N PRO A 6 -0.02 15.98 -0.31
CA PRO A 6 -1.35 16.10 0.26
C PRO A 6 -2.42 16.55 -0.75
N ARG A 7 -2.04 17.39 -1.73
CA ARG A 7 -2.96 17.87 -2.78
C ARG A 7 -3.39 16.75 -3.72
N GLU A 8 -2.45 15.89 -4.13
CA GLU A 8 -2.75 14.73 -4.99
C GLU A 8 -3.63 13.71 -4.27
N ILE A 9 -3.37 13.45 -2.98
CA ILE A 9 -4.21 12.56 -2.18
C ILE A 9 -5.65 13.09 -2.11
N VAL A 10 -5.83 14.39 -1.86
CA VAL A 10 -7.17 15.00 -1.85
C VAL A 10 -7.83 14.93 -3.22
N SER A 11 -7.09 15.19 -4.30
CA SER A 11 -7.60 15.08 -5.68
C SER A 11 -8.10 13.68 -6.01
N GLU A 12 -7.36 12.64 -5.60
CA GLU A 12 -7.78 11.26 -5.80
C GLU A 12 -8.99 10.89 -4.94
N LEU A 13 -9.06 11.37 -3.70
CA LEU A 13 -10.23 11.19 -2.84
C LEU A 13 -11.46 11.92 -3.38
N ASN A 14 -11.29 13.06 -4.06
CA ASN A 14 -12.38 13.82 -4.69
C ASN A 14 -13.09 13.04 -5.80
N LYS A 15 -12.43 12.09 -6.47
CA LYS A 15 -13.03 11.24 -7.50
C LYS A 15 -14.09 10.27 -6.95
N HIS A 16 -14.06 10.00 -5.65
CA HIS A 16 -14.91 8.99 -5.02
C HIS A 16 -15.81 9.54 -3.90
N ILE A 17 -15.37 10.59 -3.21
CA ILE A 17 -16.10 11.21 -2.11
C ILE A 17 -16.42 12.65 -2.52
N ILE A 18 -17.70 13.03 -2.48
CA ILE A 18 -18.14 14.40 -2.76
C ILE A 18 -18.17 15.19 -1.46
N GLY A 19 -17.65 16.43 -1.46
CA GLY A 19 -17.57 17.31 -0.28
C GLY A 19 -16.60 16.81 0.80
N GLN A 20 -16.84 17.14 2.08
CA GLN A 20 -16.03 16.71 3.23
C GLN A 20 -14.54 17.13 3.15
N ASP A 21 -14.27 18.34 2.68
CA ASP A 21 -12.90 18.83 2.41
C ASP A 21 -11.99 18.80 3.65
N ASN A 22 -12.56 19.13 4.82
CA ASN A 22 -11.83 19.08 6.08
C ASN A 22 -11.37 17.66 6.44
N ALA A 23 -12.23 16.65 6.22
CA ALA A 23 -11.89 15.26 6.47
C ALA A 23 -10.81 14.78 5.50
N LYS A 24 -10.95 15.09 4.20
CA LYS A 24 -9.97 14.75 3.15
C LYS A 24 -8.59 15.37 3.43
N ARG A 25 -8.56 16.64 3.82
CA ARG A 25 -7.32 17.35 4.18
C ARG A 25 -6.65 16.71 5.40
N SER A 26 -7.43 16.37 6.42
CA SER A 26 -6.92 15.76 7.66
C SER A 26 -6.29 14.39 7.39
N VAL A 27 -6.96 13.54 6.61
CA VAL A 27 -6.40 12.21 6.25
C VAL A 27 -5.17 12.31 5.34
N ALA A 28 -5.15 13.27 4.41
CA ALA A 28 -4.01 13.48 3.53
C ALA A 28 -2.76 13.92 4.31
N ILE A 29 -2.93 14.81 5.30
CA ILE A 29 -1.85 15.23 6.20
C ILE A 29 -1.35 14.05 7.02
N ALA A 30 -2.24 13.24 7.59
CA ALA A 30 -1.85 12.08 8.39
C ALA A 30 -1.03 11.07 7.57
N LEU A 31 -1.44 10.82 6.32
CA LEU A 31 -0.69 9.95 5.41
C LEU A 31 0.68 10.54 5.06
N ARG A 32 0.75 11.84 4.73
CA ARG A 32 2.02 12.51 4.44
C ARG A 32 2.97 12.54 5.64
N ASN A 33 2.45 12.68 6.86
CA ASN A 33 3.26 12.63 8.07
C ASN A 33 3.91 11.25 8.27
N ARG A 34 3.27 10.15 7.85
CA ARG A 34 3.91 8.83 7.86
C ARG A 34 5.11 8.78 6.91
N TRP A 35 5.00 9.35 5.71
CA TRP A 35 6.13 9.46 4.78
C TRP A 35 7.25 10.34 5.34
N ARG A 36 6.91 11.51 5.93
CA ARG A 36 7.90 12.40 6.57
C ARG A 36 8.64 11.71 7.70
N ARG A 37 7.94 10.93 8.53
CA ARG A 37 8.56 10.11 9.58
C ARG A 37 9.56 9.11 9.03
N MET A 38 9.34 8.57 7.83
CA MET A 38 10.30 7.67 7.19
C MET A 38 11.57 8.39 6.72
N GLN A 39 11.58 9.73 6.65
CA GLN A 39 12.76 10.51 6.26
C GLN A 39 13.55 11.05 7.46
N LEU A 40 13.06 10.86 8.68
CA LEU A 40 13.79 11.24 9.89
C LEU A 40 14.88 10.21 10.19
N ASP A 41 15.91 10.68 10.90
CA ASP A 41 16.94 9.83 11.48
C ASP A 41 16.35 8.82 12.48
N GLU A 42 17.01 7.67 12.64
CA GLU A 42 16.44 6.53 13.36
C GLU A 42 16.12 6.86 14.83
N GLU A 43 16.96 7.66 15.49
CA GLU A 43 16.75 8.10 16.87
C GLU A 43 15.44 8.92 17.02
N LEU A 44 15.23 9.90 16.13
CA LEU A 44 14.05 10.76 16.14
C LEU A 44 12.80 10.06 15.59
N ARG A 45 12.98 9.02 14.75
CA ARG A 45 11.86 8.30 14.13
C ARG A 45 10.98 7.61 15.17
N HIS A 46 11.57 7.06 16.22
CA HIS A 46 10.84 6.35 17.29
C HIS A 46 10.01 7.29 18.16
N GLU A 47 10.43 8.54 18.34
CA GLU A 47 9.71 9.53 19.13
C GLU A 47 8.44 10.03 18.41
N VAL A 48 8.43 9.99 17.07
CA VAL A 48 7.28 10.46 16.29
C VAL A 48 6.20 9.39 16.17
N THR A 49 5.19 9.53 17.02
CA THR A 49 4.00 8.66 17.00
C THR A 49 3.06 8.97 15.82
N PRO A 50 2.35 7.96 15.28
CA PRO A 50 1.36 8.19 14.23
C PRO A 50 0.21 9.07 14.73
N LYS A 51 -0.23 10.03 13.90
CA LYS A 51 -1.41 10.85 14.19
C LYS A 51 -2.69 10.06 13.90
N ASN A 52 -3.32 9.56 14.96
CA ASN A 52 -4.63 8.90 14.89
C ASN A 52 -5.73 9.92 14.57
N ILE A 53 -6.79 9.47 13.90
CA ILE A 53 -7.87 10.32 13.40
C ILE A 53 -9.19 9.85 13.98
N LEU A 54 -9.93 10.77 14.59
CA LEU A 54 -11.33 10.58 14.97
C LEU A 54 -12.22 11.34 13.98
N MET A 55 -13.12 10.63 13.29
CA MET A 55 -14.09 11.25 12.38
C MET A 55 -15.46 11.35 13.05
N ILE A 56 -15.96 12.57 13.22
CA ILE A 56 -17.26 12.85 13.81
C ILE A 56 -18.24 13.28 12.71
N GLY A 57 -19.45 12.72 12.72
CA GLY A 57 -20.52 13.10 11.78
C GLY A 57 -21.64 12.06 11.72
N PRO A 58 -22.73 12.31 10.97
CA PRO A 58 -23.85 11.38 10.84
C PRO A 58 -23.47 10.15 9.99
N THR A 59 -24.26 9.08 10.07
CA THR A 59 -24.09 7.89 9.23
C THR A 59 -24.32 8.24 7.74
N GLY A 60 -23.68 7.50 6.82
CA GLY A 60 -23.89 7.68 5.38
C GLY A 60 -23.06 8.79 4.70
N VAL A 61 -22.41 9.70 5.43
CA VAL A 61 -21.60 10.80 4.83
C VAL A 61 -20.24 10.38 4.26
N GLY A 62 -19.92 9.08 4.26
CA GLY A 62 -18.69 8.56 3.66
C GLY A 62 -17.47 8.45 4.59
N LYS A 63 -17.62 8.55 5.92
CA LYS A 63 -16.50 8.37 6.90
C LYS A 63 -15.69 7.09 6.64
N THR A 64 -16.38 5.96 6.53
CA THR A 64 -15.76 4.65 6.26
C THR A 64 -15.18 4.58 4.84
N GLU A 65 -15.80 5.26 3.87
CA GLU A 65 -15.34 5.25 2.48
C GLU A 65 -14.04 6.04 2.32
N ILE A 66 -13.89 7.17 3.02
CA ILE A 66 -12.62 7.92 3.09
C ILE A 66 -11.49 7.01 3.56
N ALA A 67 -11.68 6.28 4.66
CA ALA A 67 -10.66 5.37 5.19
C ALA A 67 -10.36 4.20 4.23
N ARG A 68 -11.40 3.60 3.65
CA ARG A 68 -11.26 2.50 2.68
C ARG A 68 -10.50 2.94 1.43
N ARG A 69 -10.82 4.12 0.89
CA ARG A 69 -10.17 4.67 -0.31
C ARG A 69 -8.73 5.06 -0.01
N LEU A 70 -8.47 5.68 1.13
CA LEU A 70 -7.12 6.01 1.57
C LEU A 70 -6.22 4.76 1.62
N ALA A 71 -6.73 3.66 2.16
CA ALA A 71 -5.96 2.42 2.22
C ALA A 71 -5.67 1.81 0.84
N LYS A 72 -6.64 1.85 -0.09
CA LYS A 72 -6.42 1.45 -1.49
C LYS A 72 -5.34 2.31 -2.15
N LEU A 73 -5.40 3.62 -1.95
CA LEU A 73 -4.46 4.59 -2.52
C LEU A 73 -3.03 4.37 -2.01
N ALA A 74 -2.90 4.08 -0.71
CA ALA A 74 -1.62 3.80 -0.07
C ALA A 74 -1.13 2.35 -0.28
N ASN A 75 -1.89 1.49 -0.97
CA ASN A 75 -1.68 0.05 -1.03
C ASN A 75 -1.43 -0.57 0.35
N ALA A 76 -2.20 -0.12 1.34
CA ALA A 76 -2.06 -0.53 2.73
C ALA A 76 -3.11 -1.59 3.12
N PRO A 77 -2.79 -2.51 4.05
CA PRO A 77 -3.79 -3.40 4.62
C PRO A 77 -4.88 -2.59 5.35
N PHE A 78 -6.13 -3.04 5.22
CA PHE A 78 -7.29 -2.35 5.77
C PHE A 78 -8.30 -3.33 6.33
N ILE A 79 -8.79 -3.04 7.53
CA ILE A 79 -9.86 -3.78 8.20
C ILE A 79 -10.90 -2.79 8.72
N LYS A 80 -12.17 -3.20 8.72
CA LYS A 80 -13.27 -2.48 9.36
C LYS A 80 -13.69 -3.30 10.57
N VAL A 81 -13.62 -2.68 11.75
CA VAL A 81 -14.00 -3.30 13.03
C VAL A 81 -15.05 -2.44 13.70
N GLU A 82 -16.02 -3.08 14.37
CA GLU A 82 -17.07 -2.42 15.15
C GLU A 82 -16.74 -2.56 16.64
N ALA A 83 -16.66 -1.42 17.35
CA ALA A 83 -16.21 -1.40 18.74
C ALA A 83 -17.16 -2.14 19.70
N THR A 84 -18.46 -2.15 19.39
CA THR A 84 -19.49 -2.82 20.21
C THR A 84 -19.28 -4.33 20.32
N LYS A 85 -18.58 -4.94 19.36
CA LYS A 85 -18.25 -6.38 19.37
C LYS A 85 -17.32 -6.80 20.50
N PHE A 86 -16.63 -5.86 21.13
CA PHE A 86 -15.69 -6.12 22.23
C PHE A 86 -16.28 -5.75 23.60
N THR A 87 -17.47 -5.13 23.63
CA THR A 87 -18.14 -4.69 24.86
C THR A 87 -19.40 -5.50 25.17
N GLU A 88 -19.92 -6.28 24.21
CA GLU A 88 -21.04 -7.20 24.46
C GLU A 88 -20.59 -8.36 25.37
N VAL A 89 -21.26 -8.44 26.51
CA VAL A 89 -20.94 -9.26 27.69
C VAL A 89 -20.91 -10.76 27.36
N GLY A 90 -19.84 -11.46 27.76
CA GLY A 90 -19.93 -12.92 28.02
C GLY A 90 -18.77 -13.78 27.57
N TYR A 91 -17.76 -13.89 28.44
CA TYR A 91 -16.91 -15.05 28.76
C TYR A 91 -16.12 -15.81 27.66
N VAL A 92 -16.44 -15.68 26.37
CA VAL A 92 -15.70 -16.23 25.21
C VAL A 92 -15.82 -15.24 24.03
N GLY A 93 -15.62 -13.94 24.31
CA GLY A 93 -15.67 -12.89 23.30
C GLY A 93 -14.42 -12.86 22.41
N LYS A 94 -14.51 -12.19 21.26
CA LYS A 94 -13.32 -11.90 20.43
C LYS A 94 -12.39 -10.97 21.19
N GLU A 95 -11.13 -11.36 21.34
CA GLU A 95 -10.08 -10.55 21.97
C GLU A 95 -9.71 -9.35 21.10
N VAL A 96 -9.26 -8.25 21.72
CA VAL A 96 -8.75 -7.07 20.99
C VAL A 96 -7.58 -7.43 20.06
N ASP A 97 -6.82 -8.46 20.41
CA ASP A 97 -5.72 -8.99 19.60
C ASP A 97 -6.19 -9.54 18.25
N SER A 98 -7.45 -9.95 18.14
CA SER A 98 -8.01 -10.41 16.87
C SER A 98 -7.99 -9.31 15.80
N ILE A 99 -8.04 -8.03 16.20
CA ILE A 99 -7.94 -6.89 15.28
C ILE A 99 -6.59 -6.90 14.57
N ILE A 100 -5.51 -7.17 15.29
CA ILE A 100 -4.15 -7.20 14.72
C ILE A 100 -3.94 -8.46 13.89
N ARG A 101 -4.50 -9.60 14.31
CA ARG A 101 -4.48 -10.85 13.53
C ARG A 101 -5.19 -10.67 12.17
N ASP A 102 -6.42 -10.15 12.18
CA ASP A 102 -7.19 -9.86 10.96
C ASP A 102 -6.46 -8.85 10.05
N LEU A 103 -5.80 -7.84 10.61
CA LEU A 103 -5.01 -6.88 9.85
C LEU A 103 -3.79 -7.53 9.19
N THR A 104 -3.15 -8.46 9.90
CA THR A 104 -1.96 -9.19 9.42
C THR A 104 -2.36 -10.13 8.28
N ASP A 105 -3.46 -10.86 8.41
CA ASP A 105 -3.99 -11.71 7.34
C ASP A 105 -4.34 -10.89 6.09
N ALA A 106 -4.95 -9.72 6.27
CA ALA A 106 -5.21 -8.78 5.18
C ALA A 106 -3.90 -8.28 4.52
N ALA A 107 -2.83 -8.09 5.31
CA ALA A 107 -1.52 -7.69 4.80
C ALA A 107 -0.86 -8.79 3.98
N VAL A 108 -0.89 -10.04 4.45
CA VAL A 108 -0.34 -11.21 3.72
C VAL A 108 -1.04 -11.38 2.38
N LYS A 109 -2.37 -11.27 2.37
CA LYS A 109 -3.18 -11.33 1.14
C LYS A 109 -2.90 -10.19 0.16
N ASN A 110 -2.55 -9.01 0.65
CA ASN A 110 -2.18 -7.87 -0.19
C ASN A 110 -0.74 -7.97 -0.71
N GLY A 111 0.19 -8.48 0.11
CA GLY A 111 1.58 -8.74 -0.27
C GLY A 111 1.70 -9.82 -1.34
N SER A 112 0.95 -10.92 -1.23
CA SER A 112 0.94 -12.00 -2.24
C SER A 112 0.48 -11.54 -3.62
N ARG A 113 -0.42 -10.54 -3.68
CA ARG A 113 -0.84 -9.89 -4.95
C ARG A 113 0.21 -8.98 -5.57
N THR A 114 1.14 -8.47 -4.78
CA THR A 114 2.16 -7.50 -5.23
C THR A 114 3.48 -8.20 -5.59
N GLY A 115 3.69 -9.44 -5.13
CA GLY A 115 4.93 -10.22 -5.29
C GLY A 115 5.08 -11.07 -6.56
N TYR A 116 4.12 -11.10 -7.48
CA TYR A 116 4.19 -11.88 -8.74
C TYR A 116 3.86 -11.03 -9.98
N ARG A 117 4.46 -9.85 -10.11
CA ARG A 117 4.58 -9.21 -11.43
C ARG A 117 5.95 -9.55 -11.97
N GLU A 118 6.03 -10.72 -12.63
CA GLU A 118 7.19 -11.14 -13.41
C GLU A 118 7.66 -9.96 -14.25
N LYS A 119 8.87 -9.45 -13.97
CA LYS A 119 9.60 -8.72 -15.01
C LYS A 119 9.87 -9.77 -16.08
N PRO A 120 9.38 -9.65 -17.33
CA PRO A 120 9.84 -10.54 -18.38
C PRO A 120 11.34 -10.31 -18.47
N LEU A 121 12.11 -11.32 -18.07
CA LEU A 121 13.54 -11.38 -18.32
C LEU A 121 13.67 -11.23 -19.83
N SER A 122 14.14 -10.07 -20.29
CA SER A 122 14.59 -9.91 -21.66
C SER A 122 15.69 -10.93 -21.86
N CYS A 123 15.37 -12.05 -22.49
CA CYS A 123 16.34 -13.03 -22.94
C CYS A 123 17.25 -12.30 -23.92
N GLY A 124 18.35 -11.77 -23.39
CA GLY A 124 19.41 -11.18 -24.16
C GLY A 124 19.91 -12.24 -25.13
N ARG A 125 19.75 -11.97 -26.42
CA ARG A 125 20.26 -12.77 -27.52
C ARG A 125 21.79 -12.78 -27.41
N VAL A 126 22.34 -13.70 -26.63
CA VAL A 126 23.79 -13.91 -26.53
C VAL A 126 24.23 -14.50 -27.86
N GLY A 127 24.92 -13.70 -28.66
CA GLY A 127 25.52 -14.12 -29.92
C GLY A 127 26.52 -15.24 -29.69
N GLY A 128 26.12 -16.47 -30.02
CA GLY A 128 27.03 -17.59 -30.17
C GLY A 128 27.88 -17.41 -31.42
N ARG A 129 29.13 -16.99 -31.25
CA ARG A 129 30.18 -17.18 -32.25
C ARG A 129 30.48 -18.68 -32.33
N THR A 130 30.00 -19.35 -33.38
CA THR A 130 30.49 -20.68 -33.73
C THR A 130 31.70 -20.54 -34.64
N HIS A 131 32.85 -20.94 -34.10
CA HIS A 131 34.01 -21.31 -34.91
C HIS A 131 33.66 -22.53 -35.76
N SER A 132 33.61 -22.40 -37.09
CA SER A 132 33.71 -23.53 -38.01
C SER A 132 34.57 -23.18 -39.23
N ARG A 133 35.79 -23.71 -39.15
CA ARG A 133 36.76 -24.10 -40.17
C ARG A 133 36.34 -24.03 -41.66
N ARG A 134 37.21 -23.35 -42.42
CA ARG A 134 37.81 -23.69 -43.74
C ARG A 134 36.91 -24.23 -44.86
N ALA A 135 36.89 -23.48 -45.97
CA ALA A 135 37.07 -24.05 -47.32
C ALA A 135 37.71 -22.98 -48.22
N GLY A 136 38.99 -23.17 -48.58
CA GLY A 136 39.62 -22.48 -49.71
C GLY A 136 39.62 -23.42 -50.91
N PRO A 137 39.42 -22.94 -52.15
CA PRO A 137 39.47 -23.79 -53.33
C PRO A 137 40.93 -24.06 -53.72
N ALA A 138 41.30 -25.34 -53.78
CA ALA A 138 42.55 -25.77 -54.38
C ALA A 138 42.37 -25.90 -55.90
N SER A 139 43.18 -25.13 -56.63
CA SER A 139 43.41 -25.21 -58.07
C SER A 139 43.87 -26.60 -58.51
N LYS A 140 43.50 -27.05 -59.72
CA LYS A 140 44.38 -27.81 -60.61
C LYS A 140 43.83 -27.97 -62.04
N LYS A 141 44.71 -27.56 -62.97
CA LYS A 141 44.87 -27.93 -64.39
C LYS A 141 43.92 -27.35 -65.42
#